data_AF-A0A351X607-F1
#
_entry.id   AF-A0A351X607-F1
#
_cell.length_a   1.000
_cell.length_b   1.000
_cell.length_c   1.000
_cell.angle_alpha   90.00
_cell.angle_beta   90.00
_cell.angle_gamma   90.00
#
_symmetry.space_group_name_H-M   'P 1'
#
loop_
_entity.id
_entity.type
_entity.pdbx_description
1 polymer ?
#
loop_
_entity_poly.entity_id
_entity_poly.type
_entity_poly.pdbx_seq_one_letter_code
_entity_poly.pdbx_strand_id
1 'polypeptide(L)'
;SSLNELGKGDIKINILHAEAGNISESDIMLATASHAIVVGFNVQADAEFRRNAKVRLRREGTIIFEGEFSSLKHEKEDVREVRNGFECGAGFRNYNDFAVGDQIECYVLEKATA
;
A
#
# COMPACT_ATOMS: atom_id res chain seq x y z
N SER A 1 -1.43 28.82 3.77
CA SER A 1 -2.09 30.07 4.22
C SER A 1 -3.59 30.10 3.95
N SER A 2 -4.16 29.22 3.10
CA SER A 2 -5.61 29.21 2.81
C SER A 2 -6.46 28.23 3.65
N LEU A 3 -5.85 27.21 4.29
CA LEU A 3 -6.58 26.26 5.15
C LEU A 3 -7.09 26.89 6.47
N ASN A 4 -6.35 27.84 7.04
CA ASN A 4 -6.77 28.52 8.27
C ASN A 4 -7.95 29.48 8.06
N GLU A 5 -8.24 29.86 6.82
CA GLU A 5 -9.35 30.76 6.50
C GLU A 5 -10.68 30.03 6.39
N LEU A 6 -10.67 28.72 6.13
CA LEU A 6 -11.84 27.84 6.14
C LEU A 6 -12.34 27.48 7.55
N GLY A 7 -11.55 27.73 8.58
CA GLY A 7 -11.90 27.50 9.99
C GLY A 7 -12.69 28.64 10.66
N LYS A 8 -13.26 29.58 9.89
CA LYS A 8 -14.08 30.66 10.45
C LYS A 8 -15.50 30.14 10.78
N GLY A 9 -15.61 29.38 11.86
CA GLY A 9 -16.85 28.81 12.41
C GLY A 9 -16.59 27.93 13.65
N ASP A 10 -17.58 27.13 14.09
CA ASP A 10 -17.48 26.20 15.24
C ASP A 10 -16.54 25.00 15.03
N ILE A 11 -15.96 24.85 13.84
CA ILE A 11 -15.14 23.69 13.47
C ILE A 11 -13.67 24.11 13.43
N LYS A 12 -12.90 23.67 14.43
CA LYS A 12 -11.45 23.87 14.53
C LYS A 12 -10.71 22.78 13.77
N ILE A 13 -10.04 23.15 12.68
CA ILE A 13 -9.19 22.24 11.89
C ILE A 13 -7.80 22.19 12.56
N ASN A 14 -7.30 20.99 12.83
CA ASN A 14 -5.95 20.77 13.35
C ASN A 14 -5.15 19.90 12.38
N ILE A 15 -4.00 20.39 11.92
CA ILE A 15 -3.12 19.67 11.00
C ILE A 15 -2.08 18.93 11.85
N LEU A 16 -2.14 17.60 11.84
CA LEU A 16 -1.22 16.76 12.63
C LEU A 16 0.15 16.62 11.94
N HIS A 17 0.14 16.49 10.61
CA HIS A 17 1.34 16.29 9.79
C HIS A 17 1.09 16.85 8.38
N ALA A 18 2.06 17.56 7.82
CA ALA A 18 1.98 18.13 6.48
C ALA A 18 3.37 18.19 5.84
N GLU A 19 3.58 17.36 4.83
CA GLU A 19 4.82 17.30 4.07
C GLU A 19 4.56 17.25 2.55
N ALA A 20 5.58 17.61 1.78
CA ALA A 20 5.57 17.47 0.33
C ALA A 20 6.19 16.12 -0.03
N GLY A 21 5.38 15.19 -0.55
CA GLY A 21 5.81 13.84 -0.88
C GLY A 21 4.62 12.91 -1.14
N ASN A 22 4.92 11.65 -1.44
CA ASN A 22 3.92 10.59 -1.50
C ASN A 22 3.37 10.28 -0.11
N ILE A 23 2.16 9.72 -0.05
CA ILE A 23 1.58 9.21 1.19
C ILE A 23 2.26 7.88 1.52
N SER A 24 2.93 7.82 2.67
CA SER A 24 3.59 6.61 3.17
C SER A 24 2.70 5.85 4.17
N GLU A 25 3.08 4.62 4.54
CA GLU A 25 2.39 3.89 5.60
C GLU A 25 2.41 4.65 6.94
N SER A 26 3.48 5.41 7.22
CA SER A 26 3.57 6.17 8.47
C SER A 26 2.49 7.24 8.57
N ASP A 27 2.12 7.87 7.44
CA ASP A 27 1.03 8.85 7.36
C ASP A 27 -0.33 8.19 7.62
N ILE A 28 -0.55 7.01 7.05
CA ILE A 28 -1.76 6.21 7.26
C ILE A 28 -1.86 5.78 8.72
N MET A 29 -0.77 5.25 9.28
CA MET A 29 -0.71 4.80 10.67
C MET A 29 -0.94 5.96 11.65
N LEU A 30 -0.35 7.12 11.39
CA LEU A 30 -0.57 8.32 12.20
C LEU A 30 -2.03 8.78 12.13
N ALA A 31 -2.63 8.75 10.94
CA ALA A 31 -4.02 9.14 10.75
C ALA A 31 -4.99 8.17 11.43
N THR A 32 -4.77 6.86 11.28
CA THR A 32 -5.56 5.82 11.94
C THR A 32 -5.45 5.91 13.46
N ALA A 33 -4.24 6.06 13.99
CA ALA A 33 -4.03 6.21 15.44
C ALA A 33 -4.71 7.47 16.00
N SER A 34 -4.77 8.54 15.21
CA SER A 34 -5.27 9.85 15.64
C SER A 34 -6.71 10.14 15.21
N HIS A 35 -7.40 9.20 14.57
CA HIS A 35 -8.71 9.42 13.92
C HIS A 35 -8.74 10.66 13.01
N ALA A 36 -7.68 10.85 12.22
CA ALA A 36 -7.53 11.96 11.30
C ALA A 36 -7.82 11.56 9.84
N ILE A 37 -8.10 12.55 9.00
CA ILE A 37 -8.32 12.37 7.56
C ILE A 37 -7.03 12.70 6.81
N VAL A 38 -6.58 11.80 5.93
CA VAL A 38 -5.42 12.02 5.04
C VAL A 38 -5.90 12.63 3.73
N VAL A 39 -5.25 13.71 3.28
CA VAL A 39 -5.56 14.40 2.02
C VAL A 39 -4.26 14.62 1.25
N GLY A 40 -4.18 14.10 0.02
CA GLY A 40 -3.03 14.28 -0.87
C GLY A 40 -3.46 14.69 -2.28
N PHE A 41 -2.66 15.54 -2.93
CA PHE A 41 -2.90 16.01 -4.29
C PHE A 41 -1.72 15.60 -5.19
N ASN A 42 -2.01 14.90 -6.29
CA ASN A 42 -1.01 14.32 -7.20
C ASN A 42 -0.01 13.37 -6.52
N VAL A 43 -0.48 12.59 -5.54
CA VAL A 43 0.32 11.61 -4.81
C VAL A 43 0.26 10.24 -5.48
N GLN A 44 1.41 9.59 -5.63
CA GLN A 44 1.48 8.16 -5.97
C GLN A 44 1.60 7.39 -4.65
N ALA A 45 0.76 6.38 -4.43
CA ALA A 45 0.97 5.50 -3.29
C ALA A 45 2.29 4.74 -3.50
N ASP A 46 3.16 4.75 -2.50
CA ASP A 46 4.34 3.89 -2.51
C ASP A 46 3.88 2.44 -2.41
N ALA A 47 3.84 1.76 -3.56
CA ALA A 47 3.50 0.36 -3.65
C ALA A 47 4.74 -0.47 -3.29
N GLU A 48 4.87 -0.84 -2.02
CA GLU A 48 5.88 -1.79 -1.56
C GLU A 48 5.31 -3.22 -1.55
N PHE A 49 6.08 -4.16 -2.07
CA PHE A 49 5.77 -5.58 -1.95
C PHE A 49 6.19 -6.04 -0.58
N ARG A 50 5.22 -6.36 0.28
CA ARG A 50 5.50 -6.92 1.62
C ARG A 50 5.31 -8.41 1.64
N ARG A 51 6.23 -9.13 2.29
CA ARG A 51 6.13 -10.59 2.45
C ARG A 51 4.84 -11.03 3.16
N ASN A 52 4.32 -10.20 4.08
CA ASN A 52 3.08 -10.46 4.81
C ASN A 52 1.82 -9.93 4.11
N ALA A 53 1.93 -9.39 2.90
CA ALA A 53 0.76 -8.95 2.13
C ALA A 53 0.02 -10.16 1.52
N LYS A 54 -1.27 -9.95 1.26
CA LYS A 54 -2.03 -10.87 0.41
C LYS A 54 -1.77 -10.55 -1.05
N VAL A 55 -1.88 -11.57 -1.87
CA VAL A 55 -1.63 -11.50 -3.31
C VAL A 55 -2.82 -12.03 -4.04
N ARG A 56 -3.19 -11.33 -5.10
CA ARG A 56 -4.18 -11.77 -6.08
C ARG A 56 -3.57 -11.73 -7.48
N LEU A 57 -3.68 -12.84 -8.20
CA LEU A 57 -3.30 -12.92 -9.60
C LEU A 57 -4.55 -12.74 -10.47
N ARG A 58 -4.46 -11.79 -11.40
CA ARG A 58 -5.48 -11.54 -12.41
C ARG A 58 -4.92 -11.82 -13.80
N ARG A 59 -5.65 -12.60 -14.59
CA ARG A 59 -5.35 -12.86 -16.01
C ARG A 59 -6.55 -12.37 -16.82
N GLU A 60 -6.33 -11.44 -17.74
CA GLU A 60 -7.38 -10.87 -18.61
C GLU A 60 -8.61 -10.35 -17.82
N GLY A 61 -8.38 -9.80 -16.63
CA GLY A 61 -9.44 -9.27 -15.75
C GLY A 61 -10.12 -10.29 -14.83
N THR A 62 -9.82 -11.59 -14.95
CA THR A 62 -10.37 -12.64 -14.08
C THR A 62 -9.38 -12.98 -12.96
N ILE A 63 -9.89 -13.17 -11.74
CA ILE A 63 -9.09 -13.60 -10.59
C ILE A 63 -8.82 -15.11 -10.73
N ILE A 64 -7.56 -15.48 -10.95
CA ILE A 64 -7.14 -16.88 -11.12
C ILE A 64 -6.67 -17.47 -9.79
N PHE A 65 -5.99 -16.65 -8.99
CA PHE A 65 -5.43 -17.09 -7.71
C PHE A 65 -5.49 -15.98 -6.67
N GLU A 66 -5.78 -16.36 -5.43
CA GLU A 66 -5.68 -15.51 -4.26
C GLU A 66 -4.94 -16.28 -3.16
N GLY A 67 -3.91 -15.66 -2.58
CA GLY A 67 -3.07 -16.32 -1.61
C GLY A 67 -2.04 -15.40 -0.96
N GLU A 68 -0.96 -16.01 -0.48
CA GLU A 68 0.12 -15.34 0.25
C GLU A 68 1.47 -15.70 -0.38
N PHE A 69 2.47 -14.86 -0.14
CA PHE A 69 3.85 -15.14 -0.53
C PHE A 69 4.43 -16.30 0.30
N SER A 70 5.16 -17.19 -0.37
CA SER A 70 6.02 -18.18 0.30
C SER A 70 7.40 -17.58 0.62
N SER A 71 7.96 -16.82 -0.33
CA SER A 71 9.26 -16.15 -0.22
C SER A 71 9.24 -14.86 -1.02
N LEU A 72 9.91 -13.83 -0.50
CA LEU A 72 10.20 -12.61 -1.24
C LEU A 72 11.72 -12.41 -1.18
N LYS A 73 12.35 -12.38 -2.35
CA LYS A 73 13.79 -12.26 -2.49
C LYS A 73 14.15 -11.06 -3.34
N HIS A 74 15.13 -10.30 -2.88
CA HIS A 74 15.82 -9.32 -3.72
C HIS A 74 17.18 -9.92 -4.05
N GLU A 75 17.43 -10.16 -5.34
CA GLU A 75 18.61 -10.86 -5.82
C GLU A 75 18.76 -12.27 -5.19
N LYS A 76 19.66 -12.41 -4.20
CA LYS A 76 19.96 -13.67 -3.51
C LYS A 76 19.56 -13.66 -2.03
N GLU A 77 19.05 -12.55 -1.52
CA GLU A 77 18.72 -12.38 -0.11
C GLU A 77 17.20 -12.42 0.12
N ASP A 78 16.78 -13.11 1.17
CA ASP A 78 15.40 -13.13 1.64
C ASP A 78 15.08 -11.80 2.33
N VAL A 79 14.18 -11.03 1.73
CA VAL A 79 13.81 -9.68 2.18
C VAL A 79 12.39 -9.66 2.72
N ARG A 80 12.11 -8.69 3.60
CA ARG A 80 10.77 -8.49 4.17
C ARG A 80 9.88 -7.64 3.27
N GLU A 81 10.49 -6.70 2.57
CA GLU A 81 9.81 -5.75 1.69
C GLU A 81 10.69 -5.47 0.46
N VAL A 82 10.04 -5.15 -0.66
CA VAL A 82 10.72 -4.64 -1.85
C VAL A 82 10.04 -3.35 -2.28
N ARG A 83 10.84 -2.30 -2.48
CA ARG A 83 10.38 -0.99 -2.94
C ARG A 83 10.15 -1.02 -4.45
N ASN A 84 9.22 -0.18 -4.90
CA ASN A 84 8.94 -0.01 -6.32
C ASN A 84 10.23 0.38 -7.10
N GLY A 85 10.38 -0.15 -8.31
CA GLY A 85 11.54 0.09 -9.17
C GLY A 85 12.71 -0.88 -9.00
N PHE A 86 12.64 -1.81 -8.04
CA PHE A 86 13.66 -2.86 -7.86
C PHE A 86 13.15 -4.21 -8.34
N GLU A 87 14.07 -5.02 -8.92
CA GLU A 87 13.76 -6.39 -9.29
C GLU A 87 13.54 -7.25 -8.04
N CYS A 88 12.49 -8.07 -8.03
CA CYS A 88 12.23 -9.02 -6.97
C CYS A 88 11.84 -10.39 -7.52
N GLY A 89 12.30 -11.44 -6.84
CA GLY A 89 11.76 -12.79 -6.97
C GLY A 89 10.68 -13.01 -5.92
N ALA A 90 9.44 -13.24 -6.35
CA ALA A 90 8.34 -13.63 -5.48
C ALA A 90 7.99 -15.10 -5.68
N GLY A 91 7.95 -15.86 -4.60
CA GLY A 91 7.40 -17.21 -4.55
C GLY A 91 6.00 -17.18 -3.97
N PHE A 92 5.09 -17.98 -4.54
CA PHE A 92 3.70 -18.07 -4.09
C PHE A 92 3.43 -19.44 -3.49
N ARG A 93 2.62 -19.49 -2.42
CA ARG A 93 2.28 -20.76 -1.79
C ARG A 93 1.23 -21.49 -2.64
N ASN A 94 1.50 -22.75 -3.00
CA ASN A 94 0.57 -23.63 -3.72
C ASN A 94 0.12 -23.13 -5.10
N TYR A 95 0.90 -22.27 -5.75
CA TYR A 95 0.59 -21.79 -7.10
C TYR A 95 1.88 -21.61 -7.90
N ASN A 96 1.94 -22.22 -9.09
CA ASN A 96 3.09 -22.19 -9.99
C ASN A 96 2.72 -21.90 -11.46
N ASP A 97 1.44 -21.68 -11.76
CA ASP A 97 0.96 -21.52 -13.15
C ASP A 97 0.95 -20.05 -13.59
N PHE A 98 2.14 -19.50 -13.80
CA PHE A 98 2.33 -18.12 -14.26
C PHE A 98 2.44 -18.07 -15.78
N ALA A 99 1.73 -17.12 -16.39
CA ALA A 99 1.78 -16.85 -17.81
C ALA A 99 2.10 -15.37 -18.07
N VAL A 100 2.68 -15.09 -19.25
CA VAL A 100 2.89 -13.72 -19.71
C VAL A 100 1.52 -13.03 -19.84
N GLY A 101 1.39 -11.87 -19.21
CA GLY A 101 0.13 -11.12 -19.14
C GLY A 101 -0.58 -11.22 -17.78
N ASP A 102 -0.08 -12.04 -16.85
CA ASP A 102 -0.58 -12.06 -15.47
C ASP A 102 -0.27 -10.76 -14.74
N GLN A 103 -1.30 -10.19 -14.12
CA GLN A 103 -1.19 -9.05 -13.22
C GLN A 103 -1.25 -9.53 -11.78
N ILE A 104 -0.18 -9.27 -11.04
CA ILE A 104 -0.06 -9.65 -9.63
C ILE A 104 -0.32 -8.40 -8.79
N GLU A 105 -1.41 -8.41 -8.04
CA GLU A 105 -1.85 -7.31 -7.20
C GLU A 105 -1.63 -7.69 -5.73
N CYS A 106 -0.88 -6.86 -5.00
CA CYS A 106 -0.62 -7.04 -3.58
C CYS A 106 -1.42 -6.05 -2.77
N TYR A 107 -2.06 -6.54 -1.72
CA TYR A 107 -2.90 -5.72 -0.86
C TYR A 107 -2.79 -6.16 0.59
N VAL A 108 -2.89 -5.17 1.48
CA VAL A 108 -2.99 -5.39 2.92
C VAL A 108 -4.43 -5.10 3.29
N LEU A 109 -5.08 -6.06 3.94
CA LEU A 109 -6.43 -5.85 4.47
C LEU A 109 -6.29 -5.24 5.86
N GLU A 110 -6.48 -3.93 5.96
CA GLU A 110 -6.72 -3.28 7.24
C GLU A 110 -8.21 -3.40 7.58
N LYS A 111 -8.51 -3.99 8.74
CA LYS A 111 -9.87 -3.97 9.28
C LYS A 111 -10.13 -2.58 9.83
N ALA A 112 -10.85 -1.75 9.09
CA ALA A 112 -11.49 -0.57 9.65
C ALA A 112 -12.50 -1.04 10.70
N THR A 113 -12.16 -0.85 11.98
CA THR A 113 -13.11 -1.06 13.07
C THR A 113 -13.92 0.23 13.15
N ALA A 114 -15.19 0.16 12.76
CA ALA A 114 -16.14 1.26 12.85
C ALA A 114 -16.59 1.50 14.29
#